data_AF-A0A1F4UVT5-F1
#
_entry.id   AF-A0A1F4UVT5-F1
#
_cell.length_a   1.000
_cell.length_b   1.000
_cell.length_c   1.000
_cell.angle_alpha   90.00
_cell.angle_beta   90.00
_cell.angle_gamma   90.00
#
_symmetry.space_group_name_H-M   'P 1'
#
loop_
_entity.id
_entity.type
_entity.pdbx_description
1 polymer ?
#
loop_
_entity_poly.entity_id
_entity_poly.type
_entity_poly.pdbx_seq_one_letter_code
_entity_poly.pdbx_strand_id
1 'polypeptide(L)'
;MIVKDIDTGDTQSTPSSTPSTPVITPEPIQPAKPVCYTYTITAEPFISRKCYTQQDYADLSVTLGRYSNAKFSRDAADSTMDFVCDGSDFFKDSCDDAKDRKESAEDDMEKYEKEINEIISRGL
;
A
#
# COMPACT_ATOMS: atom_id res chain seq x y z
N MET A 1 64.78 8.02 -62.56
CA MET A 1 64.77 8.75 -63.83
C MET A 1 63.35 8.71 -64.37
N ILE A 2 62.76 9.89 -64.59
CA ILE A 2 61.86 10.24 -65.73
C ILE A 2 60.48 9.54 -65.75
N VAL A 3 59.42 10.22 -65.23
CA VAL A 3 58.31 10.96 -65.92
C VAL A 3 57.23 10.03 -66.51
N LYS A 4 55.96 10.36 -66.74
CA LYS A 4 54.95 11.40 -66.42
C LYS A 4 53.66 10.91 -67.14
N ASP A 5 52.57 11.64 -66.89
CA ASP A 5 51.39 11.83 -67.76
C ASP A 5 50.30 10.73 -67.68
N ILE A 6 48.98 10.97 -67.73
CA ILE A 6 47.97 12.07 -67.62
C ILE A 6 46.77 11.57 -68.46
N ASP A 7 45.53 11.92 -68.05
CA ASP A 7 44.26 11.87 -68.82
C ASP A 7 43.64 10.48 -69.11
N THR A 8 42.32 10.26 -69.19
CA THR A 8 41.09 10.99 -68.83
C THR A 8 39.91 10.04 -69.15
N GLY A 9 38.85 10.11 -68.36
CA GLY A 9 37.48 9.73 -68.77
C GLY A 9 37.15 8.24 -68.67
N ASP A 10 36.18 7.87 -67.84
CA ASP A 10 34.80 7.88 -68.31
C ASP A 10 33.79 7.74 -67.16
N THR A 11 32.61 8.28 -67.43
CA THR A 11 31.51 8.47 -66.48
C THR A 11 30.76 7.16 -66.29
N GLN A 12 30.59 6.68 -65.05
CA GLN A 12 29.65 5.59 -64.76
C GLN A 12 28.71 5.99 -63.62
N SER A 13 27.48 6.31 -64.00
CA SER A 13 26.35 6.61 -63.11
C SER A 13 26.01 5.40 -62.24
N THR A 14 26.21 5.53 -60.93
CA THR A 14 25.77 4.55 -59.93
C THR A 14 24.31 4.82 -59.57
N PRO A 15 23.39 3.83 -59.61
CA PRO A 15 22.05 4.01 -59.06
C PRO A 15 22.15 4.10 -57.54
N SER A 16 21.77 5.25 -56.98
CA SER A 16 21.60 5.46 -55.54
C SER A 16 20.46 4.58 -55.05
N SER A 17 20.79 3.41 -54.51
CA SER A 17 19.84 2.56 -53.81
C SER A 17 19.60 3.17 -52.43
N THR A 18 18.48 3.86 -52.26
CA THR A 18 18.04 4.35 -50.95
C THR A 18 17.79 3.14 -50.04
N PRO A 19 18.48 2.98 -48.89
CA PRO A 19 18.11 1.94 -47.95
C PRO A 19 16.71 2.27 -47.41
N SER A 20 15.74 1.41 -47.69
CA SER A 20 14.43 1.48 -47.05
C SER A 20 14.61 1.20 -45.56
N THR A 21 14.63 2.25 -44.76
CA THR A 21 14.62 2.16 -43.30
C THR A 21 13.37 1.37 -42.89
N PRO A 22 13.49 0.29 -42.10
CA PRO A 22 12.31 -0.40 -41.60
C PRO A 22 11.51 0.59 -40.75
N VAL A 23 10.24 0.77 -41.12
CA VAL A 23 9.29 1.54 -40.31
C VAL A 23 9.09 0.76 -39.01
N ILE A 24 9.78 1.19 -37.95
CA ILE A 24 9.54 0.69 -36.60
C ILE A 24 8.13 1.14 -36.24
N THR A 25 7.18 0.21 -36.32
CA THR A 25 5.83 0.44 -35.81
C THR A 25 5.96 0.45 -34.28
N PRO A 26 5.71 1.56 -33.57
CA PRO A 26 5.75 1.54 -32.12
C PRO A 26 4.71 0.54 -31.62
N GLU A 27 5.13 -0.41 -30.79
CA GLU A 27 4.21 -1.32 -30.14
C GLU A 27 3.13 -0.50 -29.40
N PRO A 28 1.86 -0.96 -29.41
CA PRO A 28 0.84 -0.36 -28.56
C PRO A 28 1.37 -0.33 -27.14
N ILE A 29 1.43 0.85 -26.52
CA ILE A 29 1.79 0.99 -25.11
C ILE A 29 0.75 0.17 -24.33
N GLN A 30 1.11 -1.04 -23.92
CA GLN A 30 0.26 -1.82 -23.03
C GLN A 30 0.19 -1.03 -21.72
N PRO A 31 -1.01 -0.75 -21.19
CA PRO A 31 -1.13 -0.12 -19.89
C PRO A 31 -0.39 -1.00 -18.88
N ALA A 32 0.46 -0.38 -18.05
CA ALA A 32 1.14 -1.07 -16.99
C ALA A 32 0.11 -1.84 -16.15
N LYS A 33 0.36 -3.13 -15.91
CA LYS A 33 -0.54 -3.94 -15.08
C LYS A 33 -0.66 -3.26 -13.71
N PRO A 34 -1.88 -3.09 -13.16
CA PRO A 34 -2.04 -2.53 -11.82
C PRO A 34 -1.28 -3.39 -10.82
N VAL A 35 -0.39 -2.76 -10.04
CA VAL A 35 0.34 -3.45 -8.97
C VAL A 35 -0.66 -3.81 -7.87
N CYS A 36 -0.83 -5.11 -7.62
CA CYS A 36 -1.66 -5.60 -6.53
C CYS A 36 -0.81 -5.76 -5.26
N TYR A 37 -1.14 -4.98 -4.23
CA TYR A 37 -0.62 -5.18 -2.88
C TYR A 37 -1.64 -5.99 -2.08
N THR A 38 -1.38 -7.29 -1.88
CA THR A 38 -2.28 -8.14 -1.10
C THR A 38 -1.95 -8.04 0.37
N TYR A 39 -2.94 -7.68 1.20
CA TYR A 39 -2.88 -7.83 2.65
C TYR A 39 -3.83 -8.96 3.05
N THR A 40 -3.29 -10.09 3.52
CA THR A 40 -4.11 -11.23 3.94
C THR A 40 -4.45 -11.08 5.42
N ILE A 41 -5.72 -10.81 5.71
CA ILE A 41 -6.26 -10.79 7.07
C ILE A 41 -7.03 -12.08 7.27
N THR A 42 -6.63 -12.85 8.28
CA THR A 42 -7.28 -14.13 8.63
C THR A 42 -8.06 -14.08 9.94
N ALA A 43 -7.93 -12.99 10.70
CA ALA A 43 -8.63 -12.80 11.95
C ALA A 43 -9.98 -12.11 11.72
N GLU A 44 -11.04 -12.64 12.34
CA GLU A 44 -12.30 -11.92 12.46
C GLU A 44 -12.11 -10.64 13.30
N PRO A 45 -12.88 -9.57 13.04
CA PRO A 45 -13.97 -9.46 12.04
C PRO A 45 -13.49 -9.07 10.62
N PHE A 46 -12.18 -8.92 10.39
CA PHE A 46 -11.62 -8.24 9.22
C PHE A 46 -11.14 -9.16 8.09
N ILE A 47 -11.65 -10.39 7.99
CA ILE A 47 -11.14 -11.38 7.04
C ILE A 47 -11.17 -10.83 5.61
N SER A 48 -10.01 -10.71 4.97
CA SER A 48 -9.85 -10.18 3.61
C SER A 48 -8.61 -10.74 2.93
N ARG A 49 -8.70 -10.90 1.60
CA ARG A 49 -7.59 -11.30 0.71
C ARG A 49 -7.54 -10.47 -0.57
N LYS A 50 -8.11 -9.26 -0.52
CA LYS A 50 -8.25 -8.37 -1.67
C LYS A 50 -6.92 -7.75 -2.11
N CYS A 51 -6.92 -7.20 -3.33
CA CYS A 51 -5.84 -6.38 -3.83
C CYS A 51 -6.06 -4.92 -3.45
N TYR A 52 -5.03 -4.25 -2.94
CA TYR A 52 -5.09 -2.85 -2.54
C TYR A 52 -4.15 -1.98 -3.36
N THR A 53 -4.46 -0.68 -3.43
CA THR A 53 -3.48 0.32 -3.83
C THR A 53 -2.35 0.38 -2.79
N GLN A 54 -1.19 0.95 -3.14
CA GLN A 54 -0.10 1.12 -2.19
C GLN A 54 -0.55 1.93 -0.96
N GLN A 55 -1.38 2.95 -1.17
CA GLN A 55 -1.91 3.81 -0.11
C GLN A 55 -2.86 3.03 0.80
N ASP A 56 -3.88 2.36 0.23
CA ASP A 56 -4.83 1.58 1.01
C ASP A 56 -4.14 0.44 1.77
N TYR A 57 -3.10 -0.18 1.20
CA TYR A 57 -2.30 -1.18 1.89
C TYR A 57 -1.58 -0.60 3.12
N ALA A 58 -0.95 0.56 2.97
CA ALA A 58 -0.26 1.24 4.07
C ALA A 58 -1.23 1.66 5.17
N ASP A 59 -2.36 2.26 4.78
CA ASP A 59 -3.41 2.69 5.70
C ASP A 59 -4.01 1.49 6.44
N LEU A 60 -4.31 0.39 5.74
CA LEU A 60 -4.83 -0.83 6.36
C LEU A 60 -3.86 -1.39 7.41
N SER A 61 -2.56 -1.45 7.09
CA SER A 61 -1.55 -1.93 8.02
C SER A 61 -1.43 -1.04 9.26
N VAL A 62 -1.50 0.28 9.10
CA VAL A 62 -1.42 1.23 10.23
C VAL A 62 -2.67 1.14 11.09
N THR A 63 -3.86 1.14 10.48
CA THR A 63 -5.13 1.12 11.21
C THR A 63 -5.34 -0.21 11.93
N LEU A 64 -4.94 -1.35 11.35
CA LEU A 64 -4.92 -2.64 12.06
C LEU A 64 -4.02 -2.60 13.31
N GLY A 65 -2.85 -1.97 13.22
CA GLY A 65 -1.97 -1.77 14.37
C GLY A 65 -2.62 -0.91 15.46
N ARG A 66 -3.32 0.17 15.08
CA ARG A 66 -4.06 1.03 16.01
C ARG A 66 -5.20 0.29 16.70
N TYR A 67 -5.98 -0.49 15.94
CA TYR A 67 -7.03 -1.34 16.50
C TYR A 67 -6.47 -2.34 17.51
N SER A 68 -5.36 -3.00 17.19
CA SER A 68 -4.70 -3.93 18.12
C SER A 68 -4.22 -3.25 19.40
N ASN A 69 -3.70 -2.03 19.31
CA ASN A 69 -3.28 -1.26 20.48
C ASN A 69 -4.47 -0.81 21.33
N ALA A 70 -5.56 -0.36 20.70
CA ALA A 70 -6.79 0.00 21.40
C ALA A 70 -7.38 -1.20 22.15
N LYS A 71 -7.42 -2.37 21.50
CA LYS A 71 -7.81 -3.64 22.14
C LYS A 71 -6.95 -3.98 23.35
N PHE A 72 -5.63 -3.83 23.24
CA PHE A 72 -4.72 -4.03 24.37
C PHE A 72 -5.00 -3.06 25.53
N SER A 73 -5.22 -1.78 25.23
CA SER A 73 -5.57 -0.77 26.24
C SER A 73 -6.89 -1.08 26.95
N ARG A 74 -7.89 -1.53 26.20
CA ARG A 74 -9.19 -1.96 26.70
C ARG A 74 -9.05 -3.15 27.65
N ASP A 75 -8.31 -4.18 27.24
CA ASP A 75 -8.07 -5.37 28.07
C ASP A 75 -7.24 -5.05 29.34
N ALA A 76 -6.28 -4.11 29.24
CA ALA A 76 -5.51 -3.63 30.39
C ALA A 76 -6.35 -2.81 31.37
N ALA A 77 -7.26 -1.98 30.86
CA ALA A 77 -8.21 -1.25 31.69
C ALA A 77 -9.18 -2.21 32.40
N ASP A 78 -9.70 -3.21 31.70
CA ASP A 78 -10.56 -4.26 32.27
C ASP A 78 -9.86 -5.01 33.41
N SER A 79 -8.61 -5.45 33.19
CA SER A 79 -7.81 -6.10 34.24
C SER A 79 -7.52 -5.18 35.43
N THR A 80 -7.42 -3.86 35.19
CA THR A 80 -7.25 -2.89 36.28
C THR A 80 -8.54 -2.80 37.08
N MET A 81 -9.68 -2.68 36.39
CA MET A 81 -11.01 -2.64 37.02
C MET A 81 -11.25 -3.84 37.92
N ASP A 82 -10.88 -5.05 37.50
CA ASP A 82 -11.00 -6.27 38.33
C ASP A 82 -10.30 -6.16 39.69
N PHE A 83 -9.25 -5.33 39.80
CA PHE A 83 -8.50 -5.14 41.04
C PHE A 83 -9.05 -3.99 41.89
N VAL A 84 -9.40 -2.87 41.25
CA VAL A 84 -9.73 -1.62 41.96
C VAL A 84 -11.23 -1.41 42.17
N CYS A 85 -12.09 -1.99 41.34
CA CYS A 85 -13.54 -1.75 41.37
C CYS A 85 -14.30 -2.64 42.35
N ASP A 86 -13.73 -3.78 42.75
CA ASP A 86 -14.29 -4.65 43.81
C ASP A 86 -13.87 -4.21 45.23
N GLY A 87 -13.05 -3.16 45.32
CA GLY A 87 -12.50 -2.64 46.57
C GLY A 87 -13.42 -1.67 47.32
N SER A 88 -12.99 -1.31 48.54
CA SER A 88 -13.61 -0.24 49.34
C SER A 88 -13.51 1.13 48.65
N ASP A 89 -14.27 2.12 49.13
CA ASP A 89 -14.27 3.53 48.66
C ASP A 89 -12.87 4.16 48.44
N PHE A 90 -11.84 3.65 49.12
CA PHE A 90 -10.44 4.02 48.91
C PHE A 90 -9.97 3.91 47.45
N PHE A 91 -10.50 2.97 46.66
CA PHE A 91 -10.10 2.75 45.27
C PHE A 91 -11.05 3.35 44.23
N LYS A 92 -12.03 4.14 44.67
CA LYS A 92 -13.09 4.66 43.81
C LYS A 92 -12.55 5.47 42.63
N ASP A 93 -11.63 6.41 42.90
CA ASP A 93 -11.04 7.24 41.85
C ASP A 93 -10.28 6.39 40.82
N SER A 94 -9.54 5.38 41.28
CA SER A 94 -8.83 4.45 40.39
C SER A 94 -9.78 3.58 39.56
N CYS A 95 -10.92 3.20 40.14
CA CYS A 95 -11.97 2.46 39.42
C CYS A 95 -12.63 3.33 38.35
N ASP A 96 -12.95 4.58 38.65
CA ASP A 96 -13.56 5.49 37.68
C ASP A 96 -12.56 5.84 36.56
N ASP A 97 -11.30 6.11 36.88
CA ASP A 97 -10.22 6.27 35.87
C ASP A 97 -10.09 5.04 34.95
N ALA A 98 -10.22 3.84 35.51
CA ALA A 98 -10.12 2.60 34.74
C ALA A 98 -11.32 2.41 33.80
N LYS A 99 -12.54 2.79 34.23
CA LYS A 99 -13.73 2.81 33.37
C LYS A 99 -13.57 3.79 32.21
N ASP A 100 -13.13 5.02 32.49
CA ASP A 100 -12.96 6.05 31.46
C ASP A 100 -11.92 5.60 30.41
N ARG A 101 -10.83 4.96 30.84
CA ARG A 101 -9.83 4.39 29.92
C ARG A 101 -10.39 3.24 29.10
N LYS A 102 -11.24 2.39 29.69
CA LYS A 102 -11.90 1.30 28.98
C LYS A 102 -12.84 1.86 27.92
N GLU A 103 -13.70 2.80 28.28
CA GLU A 103 -14.64 3.45 27.36
C GLU A 103 -13.90 4.13 26.21
N SER A 104 -12.88 4.94 26.50
CA SER A 104 -12.07 5.58 25.45
C SER A 104 -11.39 4.57 24.52
N ALA A 105 -10.96 3.41 25.04
CA ALA A 105 -10.34 2.37 24.23
C ALA A 105 -11.38 1.63 23.36
N GLU A 106 -12.61 1.44 23.86
CA GLU A 106 -13.72 0.86 23.09
C GLU A 106 -14.19 1.79 21.97
N ASP A 107 -14.27 3.11 22.21
CA ASP A 107 -14.54 4.12 21.19
C ASP A 107 -13.48 4.11 20.07
N ASP A 108 -12.20 4.03 20.46
CA ASP A 108 -11.10 3.92 19.52
C ASP A 108 -11.18 2.62 18.70
N MET A 109 -11.54 1.49 19.33
CA MET A 109 -11.76 0.22 18.64
C MET A 109 -12.87 0.34 17.58
N GLU A 110 -14.03 0.90 17.94
CA GLU A 110 -15.16 1.08 17.00
C GLU A 110 -14.77 1.97 15.82
N LYS A 111 -14.07 3.07 16.10
CA LYS A 111 -13.55 3.98 15.08
C LYS A 111 -12.61 3.26 14.10
N TYR A 112 -11.59 2.56 14.62
CA TYR A 112 -10.63 1.87 13.76
C TYR A 112 -11.26 0.69 13.02
N GLU A 113 -12.23 0.00 13.63
CA GLU A 113 -13.02 -1.03 12.96
C GLU A 113 -13.75 -0.49 11.73
N LYS A 114 -14.39 0.68 11.86
CA LYS A 114 -15.04 1.35 10.72
C LYS A 114 -14.03 1.71 9.63
N GLU A 115 -12.91 2.32 9.99
CA GLU A 115 -11.85 2.68 9.04
C GLU A 115 -11.28 1.44 8.31
N ILE A 116 -11.04 0.34 9.03
CA ILE A 116 -10.58 -0.93 8.44
C ILE A 116 -11.59 -1.47 7.44
N ASN A 117 -12.88 -1.52 7.80
CA ASN A 117 -13.94 -2.00 6.92
C ASN A 117 -14.09 -1.12 5.68
N GLU A 118 -13.96 0.20 5.82
CA GLU A 118 -13.95 1.13 4.69
C GLU A 118 -12.76 0.85 3.75
N ILE A 119 -11.55 0.64 4.28
CA ILE A 119 -10.39 0.29 3.45
C ILE A 119 -10.58 -1.07 2.76
N ILE A 120 -11.05 -2.08 3.49
CA ILE A 120 -11.36 -3.42 2.94
C ILE A 120 -12.39 -3.32 1.81
N SER A 121 -13.38 -2.45 1.93
CA SER A 121 -14.41 -2.25 0.90
C SER A 121 -13.81 -1.75 -0.42
N ARG A 122 -12.74 -0.96 -0.38
CA ARG A 122 -12.04 -0.41 -1.56
C ARG A 122 -11.10 -1.39 -2.26
N GLY A 123 -10.78 -2.52 -1.62
CA GLY A 123 -9.94 -3.54 -2.24
C GLY A 123 -10.64 -4.18 -3.46
N LEU A 124 -9.84 -4.39 -4.51
CA LEU A 124 -10.20 -5.03 -5.79
C LEU A 124 -10.37 -6.55 -5.65
#